data_AF-A0A3B0W4X5-F1
#
_entry.id   AF-A0A3B0W4X5-F1
#
_cell.length_a   1.000
_cell.length_b   1.000
_cell.length_c   1.000
_cell.angle_alpha   90.00
_cell.angle_beta   90.00
_cell.angle_gamma   90.00
#
_symmetry.space_group_name_H-M   'P 1'
#
loop_
_entity.id
_entity.type
_entity.pdbx_description
1 polymer ?
#
loop_
_entity_poly.entity_id
_entity_poly.type
_entity_poly.pdbx_seq_one_letter_code
_entity_poly.pdbx_strand_id
1 'polypeptide(L)'
;AAGGEEKSANSWFHVAIMEGRNREVRRLWESQDIQVNRLKRVRYGGVFLPKSLRKGQFKELNQKELDVLFRDVKYEPVAQTLTVKSVKKGRR
;
A
#
# COMPACT_ATOMS: atom_id res chain seq x y z
N ALA A 1 -22.19 -15.15 -38.33
CA ALA A 1 -22.25 -14.16 -37.25
C ALA A 1 -20.81 -13.82 -36.87
N ALA A 2 -20.36 -12.60 -37.17
CA ALA A 2 -18.96 -12.20 -37.00
C ALA A 2 -18.63 -12.03 -35.51
N GLY A 3 -17.78 -12.91 -34.99
CA GLY A 3 -17.13 -12.77 -33.69
C GLY A 3 -15.95 -11.81 -33.82
N GLY A 4 -16.17 -10.54 -33.46
CA GLY A 4 -15.11 -9.56 -33.28
C GLY A 4 -14.78 -9.45 -31.80
N GLU A 5 -13.73 -10.13 -31.35
CA GLU A 5 -13.12 -9.85 -30.06
C GLU A 5 -12.46 -8.47 -30.12
N GLU A 6 -13.18 -7.42 -29.73
CA GLU A 6 -12.58 -6.11 -29.52
C GLU A 6 -11.58 -6.20 -28.37
N LYS A 7 -10.29 -6.29 -28.70
CA LYS A 7 -9.21 -6.21 -27.71
C LYS A 7 -9.28 -4.84 -27.05
N SER A 8 -9.62 -4.84 -25.76
CA SER A 8 -9.52 -3.67 -24.88
C SER A 8 -8.22 -2.90 -25.16
N ALA A 9 -8.35 -1.61 -25.48
CA ALA A 9 -7.21 -0.73 -25.79
C ALA A 9 -6.21 -0.56 -24.62
N ASN A 10 -6.55 -1.03 -23.41
CA ASN A 10 -5.69 -0.94 -22.23
C ASN A 10 -5.46 -2.33 -21.61
N SER A 11 -4.25 -2.52 -21.07
CA SER A 11 -3.84 -3.72 -20.33
C SER A 11 -3.39 -3.39 -18.91
N TRP A 12 -3.60 -4.32 -17.97
CA TRP A 12 -3.19 -4.18 -16.56
C TRP A 12 -1.89 -4.94 -16.30
N PHE A 13 -0.97 -4.32 -15.55
CA PHE A 13 0.31 -4.90 -15.15
C PHE A 13 0.51 -4.77 -13.64
N HIS A 14 1.12 -5.80 -13.05
CA HIS A 14 1.62 -5.75 -11.67
C HIS A 14 3.13 -5.49 -11.72
N VAL A 15 3.57 -4.40 -11.08
CA VAL A 15 4.97 -3.98 -11.07
C VAL A 15 5.41 -3.84 -9.62
N ALA A 16 6.60 -4.36 -9.30
CA ALA A 16 7.27 -4.16 -8.04
C ALA A 16 8.56 -3.35 -8.27
N ILE A 17 8.75 -2.30 -7.49
CA ILE A 17 9.97 -1.50 -7.45
C ILE A 17 10.49 -1.48 -6.01
N MET A 18 11.82 -1.47 -5.86
CA MET A 18 12.47 -1.45 -4.55
C MET A 18 12.91 -0.04 -4.16
N GLU A 19 13.08 0.85 -5.13
CA GLU A 19 13.25 2.28 -4.93
C GLU A 19 11.92 3.04 -5.12
N GLY A 20 11.95 4.35 -4.91
CA GLY A 20 10.78 5.22 -4.97
C GLY A 20 11.09 6.58 -5.56
N ARG A 21 11.84 6.62 -6.68
CA ARG A 21 12.20 7.89 -7.31
C ARG A 21 10.95 8.58 -7.86
N ASN A 22 10.99 9.91 -7.97
CA ASN A 22 9.84 10.68 -8.44
C ASN A 22 9.36 10.15 -9.81
N ARG A 23 8.09 9.76 -9.90
CA ARG A 23 7.45 9.22 -11.13
C ARG A 23 8.18 8.03 -11.78
N GLU A 24 8.93 7.22 -11.03
CA GLU A 24 9.77 6.15 -11.56
C GLU A 24 9.02 5.16 -12.47
N VAL A 25 7.89 4.62 -12.00
CA VAL A 25 7.06 3.70 -12.81
C VAL A 25 6.64 4.35 -14.13
N ARG A 26 6.21 5.61 -14.12
CA ARG A 26 5.78 6.29 -15.34
C ARG A 26 6.95 6.49 -16.31
N ARG A 27 8.11 6.90 -15.80
CA ARG A 27 9.32 7.07 -16.61
C ARG A 27 9.81 5.76 -17.21
N LEU A 28 9.71 4.66 -16.47
CA LEU A 28 10.06 3.32 -16.98
C LEU A 28 9.17 2.92 -18.16
N TRP A 29 7.85 3.09 -18.06
CA TRP A 29 6.93 2.79 -19.17
C TRP A 29 7.07 3.78 -20.34
N GLU A 30 7.25 5.07 -20.06
CA GLU A 30 7.48 6.10 -21.09
C GLU A 30 8.76 5.80 -21.89
N SER A 31 9.80 5.22 -21.27
CA SER A 31 11.02 4.80 -21.98
C SER A 31 10.80 3.69 -23.02
N GLN A 32 9.67 2.98 -22.94
CA GLN A 32 9.26 1.95 -23.90
C GLN A 32 8.13 2.46 -24.81
N ASP A 33 7.94 3.78 -24.89
CA ASP A 33 6.88 4.45 -25.64
C ASP A 33 5.45 4.05 -25.21
N ILE A 34 5.27 3.65 -23.94
CA ILE A 34 3.98 3.24 -23.38
C ILE A 34 3.50 4.25 -22.34
N GLN A 35 2.27 4.72 -22.51
CA GLN A 35 1.64 5.66 -21.57
C GLN A 35 0.91 4.95 -20.43
N VAL A 36 1.16 5.40 -19.19
CA VAL A 36 0.46 4.90 -18.01
C VAL A 36 -0.83 5.70 -17.79
N ASN A 37 -1.98 5.13 -18.15
CA ASN A 37 -3.29 5.74 -17.90
C ASN A 37 -3.65 5.71 -16.39
N ARG A 38 -3.56 4.53 -15.76
CA ARG A 38 -3.88 4.32 -14.35
C ARG A 38 -2.71 3.72 -13.59
N LEU A 39 -2.38 4.32 -12.45
CA LEU A 39 -1.38 3.82 -11.52
C LEU A 39 -1.99 3.75 -10.13
N LYS A 40 -2.02 2.55 -9.54
CA LYS A 40 -2.51 2.31 -8.18
C LYS A 40 -1.47 1.49 -7.43
N ARG A 41 -0.98 2.01 -6.30
CA ARG A 41 -0.18 1.23 -5.37
C ARG A 41 -1.10 0.28 -4.60
N VAL A 42 -0.85 -1.02 -4.74
CA VAL A 42 -1.68 -2.08 -4.13
C VAL A 42 -0.98 -2.80 -2.97
N ARG A 43 0.32 -2.56 -2.78
CA ARG A 43 1.15 -3.19 -1.76
C ARG A 43 2.29 -2.26 -1.37
N TYR A 44 2.73 -2.33 -0.11
CA TYR A 44 3.95 -1.70 0.38
C TYR A 44 4.62 -2.65 1.39
N GLY A 45 5.89 -2.99 1.17
CA GLY A 45 6.57 -4.04 1.96
C GLY A 45 5.76 -5.35 1.95
N GLY A 46 5.62 -6.02 3.09
CA GLY A 46 4.73 -7.17 3.26
C GLY A 46 3.23 -6.86 3.35
N VAL A 47 2.79 -5.59 3.34
CA VAL A 47 1.38 -5.22 3.58
C VAL A 47 0.64 -4.90 2.28
N PHE A 48 -0.53 -5.51 2.11
CA PHE A 48 -1.41 -5.28 0.96
C PHE A 48 -2.52 -4.27 1.26
N LEU A 49 -2.93 -3.52 0.25
CA LEU A 49 -4.10 -2.64 0.34
C LEU A 49 -5.38 -3.49 0.40
N PRO A 50 -6.15 -3.47 1.50
CA PRO A 50 -7.36 -4.27 1.63
C PRO A 50 -8.41 -3.86 0.59
N LYS A 51 -9.05 -4.83 -0.05
CA LYS A 51 -10.12 -4.56 -1.04
C LYS A 51 -11.33 -3.85 -0.43
N SER A 52 -11.56 -4.01 0.87
CA SER A 52 -12.66 -3.38 1.61
C SER A 52 -12.41 -1.90 1.93
N LEU A 53 -11.17 -1.42 1.84
CA LEU A 53 -10.83 -0.04 2.20
C LEU A 53 -11.15 0.90 1.04
N ARG A 54 -12.06 1.86 1.27
CA ARG A 54 -12.45 2.84 0.24
C ARG A 54 -11.40 3.94 0.12
N LYS A 55 -11.40 4.62 -1.04
CA LYS A 55 -10.51 5.78 -1.29
C LYS A 55 -10.74 6.84 -0.20
N GLY A 56 -9.66 7.34 0.37
CA GLY A 56 -9.68 8.38 1.42
C GLY A 56 -9.89 7.86 2.83
N GLN A 57 -10.16 6.57 3.02
CA GLN A 57 -10.23 5.94 4.34
C GLN A 57 -8.88 5.37 4.76
N PHE A 58 -8.72 5.17 6.06
CA PHE A 58 -7.58 4.49 6.65
C PHE A 58 -8.08 3.34 7.54
N LYS A 59 -7.18 2.40 7.82
CA LYS A 59 -7.37 1.31 8.76
C LYS A 59 -6.07 1.12 9.51
N GLU A 60 -6.17 0.94 10.82
CA GLU A 60 -5.01 0.56 11.64
C GLU A 60 -4.55 -0.86 11.33
N LEU A 61 -3.23 -1.05 11.28
CA LEU A 61 -2.63 -2.35 11.06
C LEU A 61 -2.79 -3.21 12.32
N ASN A 62 -3.06 -4.50 12.11
CA ASN A 62 -3.03 -5.46 13.21
C ASN A 62 -1.59 -5.84 13.58
N GLN A 63 -1.42 -6.47 14.74
CA GLN A 63 -0.08 -6.86 15.22
C GLN A 63 0.68 -7.74 14.21
N LYS A 64 0.00 -8.68 13.53
CA LYS A 64 0.66 -9.55 12.53
C LYS A 64 1.19 -8.75 11.33
N GLU A 65 0.44 -7.76 10.87
CA GLU A 65 0.86 -6.86 9.78
C GLU A 65 2.05 -5.99 10.20
N LEU A 66 2.05 -5.51 11.45
CA LEU A 66 3.17 -4.77 12.03
C LEU A 66 4.43 -5.65 12.15
N ASP A 67 4.31 -6.87 12.65
CA ASP A 67 5.42 -7.81 12.80
C ASP A 67 6.11 -8.11 11.46
N VAL A 68 5.34 -8.21 10.39
CA VAL A 68 5.88 -8.37 9.03
C VAL A 68 6.71 -7.16 8.61
N LEU A 69 6.21 -5.94 8.82
CA LEU A 69 6.95 -4.72 8.50
C LEU A 69 8.21 -4.58 9.33
N PHE A 70 8.14 -4.87 10.64
CA PHE A 70 9.30 -4.83 11.52
C PHE A 70 10.38 -5.81 11.08
N ARG A 71 9.98 -7.02 10.69
CA ARG A 71 10.90 -8.02 10.14
C ARG A 71 11.54 -7.56 8.83
N ASP A 72 10.78 -6.95 7.92
CA ASP A 72 11.27 -6.48 6.63
C ASP A 72 12.44 -5.49 6.78
N VAL A 73 12.45 -4.69 7.84
CA VAL A 73 13.51 -3.70 8.13
C VAL A 73 14.45 -4.10 9.29
N LYS A 74 14.33 -5.33 9.81
CA LYS A 74 15.08 -5.83 10.97
C LYS A 74 14.97 -4.91 12.19
N TYR A 75 13.77 -4.38 12.42
CA TYR A 75 13.47 -3.53 13.56
C TYR A 75 12.92 -4.39 14.70
N GLU A 76 13.48 -4.22 15.90
CA GLU A 76 13.00 -4.85 17.13
C GLU A 76 12.17 -3.82 17.91
N PRO A 77 10.83 -3.97 17.97
CA PRO A 77 9.98 -3.00 18.65
C PRO A 77 10.21 -3.06 20.16
N VAL A 78 10.60 -1.93 20.75
CA VAL A 78 10.62 -1.79 22.21
C VAL A 78 9.17 -1.70 22.68
N ALA A 79 8.75 -2.57 23.59
CA ALA A 79 7.42 -2.54 24.16
C ALA A 79 7.13 -1.15 24.75
N GLN A 80 6.25 -0.39 24.09
CA GLN A 80 5.77 0.86 24.63
C GLN A 80 4.79 0.53 25.75
N THR A 81 5.27 0.47 26.98
CA THR A 81 4.42 0.49 28.16
C THR A 81 3.77 1.87 28.20
N LEU A 82 2.64 2.04 27.51
CA LEU A 82 1.78 3.19 27.70
C LEU A 82 1.27 3.09 29.13
N THR A 83 2.00 3.69 30.07
CA THR A 83 1.47 3.98 31.40
C THR A 83 0.34 4.97 31.21
N VAL A 84 -0.88 4.46 31.04
CA VAL A 84 -2.08 5.26 31.10
C VAL A 84 -2.14 5.79 32.52
N LYS A 85 -1.73 7.04 32.72
CA LYS A 85 -2.00 7.74 33.98
C LYS A 85 -3.52 7.83 34.09
N SER A 86 -4.09 7.03 34.98
CA SER A 86 -5.49 7.12 35.36
C SER A 86 -5.77 8.56 35.81
N VAL A 87 -6.45 9.34 34.97
CA VAL A 87 -6.96 10.66 35.35
C VAL A 87 -7.94 10.43 36.50
N LYS A 88 -7.58 10.86 37.71
CA LYS A 88 -8.53 10.90 38.83
C LYS A 88 -9.67 11.81 38.42
N LYS A 89 -10.82 11.22 38.09
CA LYS A 89 -12.10 11.93 37.91
C LYS A 89 -12.38 12.65 39.23
N GLY A 90 -12.14 13.97 39.25
CA GLY A 90 -12.47 14.84 40.37
C GLY A 90 -13.93 14.64 40.75
N ARG A 91 -14.15 14.28 42.02
CA ARG A 91 -15.48 14.05 42.57
C ARG A 91 -15.93 15.35 43.23
N ARG A 92 -16.81 16.07 42.53
CA ARG A 92 -17.57 17.26 42.96
C ARG A 92 -16.78 18.54 43.14
#